data_AF-A0A6B2NT33-F1
#
_entry.id   AF-A0A6B2NT33-F1
#
_cell.length_a   1.000
_cell.length_b   1.000
_cell.length_c   1.000
_cell.angle_alpha   90.00
_cell.angle_beta   90.00
_cell.angle_gamma   90.00
#
_symmetry.space_group_name_H-M   'P 1'
#
loop_
_entity.id
_entity.type
_entity.pdbx_description
1 polymer ?
#
loop_
_entity_poly.entity_id
_entity_poly.type
_entity_poly.pdbx_seq_one_letter_code
_entity_poly.pdbx_strand_id
1 'polypeptide(L)' 'MTDQELFRVAEMLERRVAGAGLATRLEVQPQFSRIMDQMRERGVKLPSRLRQLDAALCEDAVEARFDNMPV' A
#
# COMPACT_ATOMS: atom_id res chain seq x y z
N MET A 1 -1.16 0.94 -18.22
CA MET A 1 -0.86 -0.17 -17.30
C MET A 1 -1.71 -1.37 -17.61
N THR A 2 -1.07 -2.48 -17.96
CA THR A 2 -1.69 -3.81 -17.97
C THR A 2 -1.83 -4.34 -16.53
N ASP A 3 -2.64 -5.37 -16.32
CA ASP A 3 -2.75 -6.10 -15.05
C ASP A 3 -1.37 -6.56 -14.54
N GLN A 4 -0.52 -7.08 -15.42
CA GLN A 4 0.86 -7.48 -15.08
C GLN A 4 1.72 -6.31 -14.59
N GLU A 5 1.56 -5.12 -15.15
CA GLU A 5 2.27 -3.93 -14.66
C GLU A 5 1.79 -3.54 -13.26
N LEU A 6 0.48 -3.57 -12.99
CA LEU A 6 -0.06 -3.28 -11.66
C LEU A 6 0.49 -4.26 -10.61
N PHE A 7 0.57 -5.55 -10.95
CA PHE A 7 1.18 -6.57 -10.09
C PHE A 7 2.66 -6.30 -9.84
N ARG A 8 3.44 -6.00 -10.88
CA ARG A 8 4.87 -5.69 -10.73
C ARG A 8 5.09 -4.46 -9.85
N VAL A 9 4.26 -3.42 -10.02
CA VAL A 9 4.36 -2.22 -9.19
C VAL A 9 3.98 -2.53 -7.75
N ALA A 10 2.91 -3.29 -7.52
CA ALA A 10 2.53 -3.71 -6.17
C ALA A 10 3.64 -4.53 -5.49
N GLU A 11 4.26 -5.50 -6.19
CA GLU A 11 5.40 -6.26 -5.66
C GLU A 11 6.63 -5.38 -5.40
N MET A 12 6.92 -4.41 -6.27
CA MET A 12 8.02 -3.47 -6.07
C MET A 12 7.78 -2.62 -4.82
N LEU A 13 6.56 -2.12 -4.64
CA LEU A 13 6.17 -1.35 -3.46
C LEU A 13 6.22 -2.21 -2.19
N GLU A 14 5.76 -3.46 -2.25
CA GLU A 14 5.90 -4.43 -1.16
C GLU A 14 7.36 -4.58 -0.76
N ARG A 15 8.26 -4.82 -1.71
CA ARG A 15 9.69 -4.95 -1.42
C ARG A 15 10.30 -3.67 -0.86
N ARG A 16 9.80 -2.51 -1.29
CA ARG A 16 10.26 -1.21 -0.79
C ARG A 16 9.85 -0.97 0.65
N VAL A 17 8.70 -1.49 1.08
CA VAL A 17 8.25 -1.41 2.48
C VAL A 17 8.74 -2.59 3.34
N ALA A 18 9.10 -3.71 2.70
CA ALA A 18 9.69 -4.88 3.35
C ALA A 18 11.06 -4.54 3.92
N GLY A 19 11.10 -4.25 5.23
CA GLY A 19 12.31 -3.82 5.94
C GLY A 19 12.51 -2.31 5.96
N ALA A 20 11.61 -1.51 5.38
CA ALA A 20 11.63 -0.06 5.57
C ALA A 20 10.87 0.35 6.83
N GLY A 21 11.30 1.47 7.42
CA GLY A 21 10.68 2.06 8.59
C GLY A 21 9.32 2.71 8.29
N LEU A 22 8.67 3.16 9.37
CA LEU A 22 7.34 3.77 9.33
C LEU A 22 7.25 4.92 8.30
N ALA A 23 8.23 5.82 8.25
CA ALA A 23 8.22 6.95 7.30
C ALA A 23 8.06 6.51 5.84
N THR A 24 8.81 5.48 5.40
CA THR A 24 8.72 4.95 4.04
C THR A 24 7.39 4.27 3.78
N ARG A 25 6.86 3.55 4.78
CA ARG A 25 5.53 2.91 4.71
C ARG A 25 4.43 3.93 4.49
N LEU A 26 4.46 5.03 5.24
CA LEU A 26 3.51 6.13 5.11
C LEU A 26 3.55 6.78 3.72
N GLU A 27 4.75 6.95 3.16
CA GLU A 27 4.93 7.53 1.83
C GLU A 27 4.45 6.58 0.71
N VAL A 28 4.61 5.27 0.92
CA VAL A 28 4.21 4.22 -0.03
C VAL A 28 2.71 3.90 0.04
N GLN A 29 2.09 4.00 1.22
CA GLN A 29 0.66 3.69 1.45
C GLN A 29 -0.29 4.31 0.40
N PRO A 30 -0.23 5.63 0.09
CA PRO A 30 -1.16 6.23 -0.87
C PRO A 30 -0.89 5.75 -2.31
N GLN A 31 0.35 5.40 -2.64
CA GLN A 31 0.69 4.82 -3.95
C GLN A 31 0.18 3.39 -4.07
N PHE A 32 0.37 2.60 -3.02
CA PHE A 32 -0.09 1.21 -2.94
C PHE A 32 -1.62 1.12 -3.03
N SER A 33 -2.32 1.95 -2.24
CA SER A 33 -3.77 2.01 -2.22
C SER A 33 -4.36 2.34 -3.60
N ARG A 34 -3.76 3.28 -4.36
CA ARG A 34 -4.16 3.59 -5.75
C ARG A 34 -3.99 2.44 -6.72
N ILE A 35 -2.93 1.63 -6.57
CA ILE A 35 -2.72 0.44 -7.41
C ILE A 35 -3.76 -0.63 -7.08
N MET A 36 -4.02 -0.84 -5.78
CA MET A 36 -5.03 -1.78 -5.29
C MET A 36 -6.44 -1.39 -5.77
N ASP A 37 -6.77 -0.10 -5.74
CA ASP A 37 -8.06 0.41 -6.23
C ASP A 37 -8.21 0.18 -7.74
N GLN A 38 -7.20 0.54 -8.53
CA GLN A 38 -7.20 0.25 -9.98
C GLN A 38 -7.33 -1.23 -10.30
N MET A 39 -6.71 -2.11 -9.51
CA MET A 39 -6.88 -3.57 -9.65
C MET A 39 -8.31 -3.99 -9.34
N ARG A 40 -8.96 -3.41 -8.32
CA ARG A 40 -10.37 -3.67 -7.98
C ARG A 40 -11.32 -3.16 -9.05
N GLU A 41 -11.11 -1.95 -9.55
CA GLU A 41 -11.91 -1.37 -10.64
C GLU A 41 -11.86 -2.22 -11.91
N ARG A 42 -10.71 -2.85 -12.17
CA ARG A 42 -10.53 -3.78 -13.29
C ARG A 42 -11.06 -5.20 -13.02
N GLY A 43 -11.57 -5.48 -11.83
CA GLY A 43 -12.05 -6.82 -11.44
C GLY A 43 -10.93 -7.84 -11.24
N VAL A 44 -9.67 -7.39 -11.06
CA VAL A 44 -8.52 -8.26 -10.83
C VAL A 44 -8.55 -8.79 -9.39
N LYS A 45 -8.39 -10.11 -9.23
CA LYS A 45 -8.27 -10.71 -7.90
C LYS A 45 -6.95 -10.32 -7.25
N LEU A 46 -7.07 -9.50 -6.20
CA LEU A 46 -5.96 -9.17 -5.32
C LEU A 46 -5.54 -10.38 -4.49
N PRO A 47 -4.26 -10.78 -4.51
CA PRO A 47 -3.75 -11.86 -3.67
C PRO A 47 -3.79 -11.45 -2.20
N SER A 48 -4.04 -12.43 -1.32
CA SER A 48 -4.19 -12.20 0.12
C SER A 48 -3.01 -11.46 0.75
N ARG A 49 -1.79 -11.74 0.27
CA ARG A 49 -0.56 -11.09 0.74
C ARG A 49 -0.57 -9.56 0.55
N LEU A 50 -0.97 -9.08 -0.63
CA LEU A 50 -1.06 -7.64 -0.90
C LEU A 50 -2.19 -6.98 -0.09
N ARG A 51 -3.31 -7.69 0.10
CA ARG A 51 -4.41 -7.19 0.95
C ARG A 51 -4.00 -7.06 2.42
N GLN A 52 -3.23 -8.00 2.94
CA GLN A 52 -2.69 -7.91 4.31
C GLN A 52 -1.71 -6.75 4.43
N LEU A 53 -0.87 -6.53 3.42
CA LEU A 53 0.05 -5.39 3.41
C LEU A 53 -0.71 -4.06 3.36
N ASP A 54 -1.73 -3.93 2.51
CA ASP A 54 -2.58 -2.73 2.43
C ASP A 54 -3.23 -2.40 3.78
N ALA A 55 -3.77 -3.41 4.47
CA ALA A 55 -4.34 -3.24 5.80
C ALA A 55 -3.29 -2.74 6.80
N ALA A 56 -2.12 -3.39 6.87
CA ALA A 56 -1.05 -2.99 7.77
C ALA A 56 -0.56 -1.55 7.50
N LEU A 57 -0.36 -1.19 6.22
CA LEU A 57 0.03 0.15 5.80
C LEU A 57 -1.05 1.19 6.16
N CYS A 58 -2.33 0.83 6.04
CA CYS A 58 -3.45 1.69 6.40
C CYS A 58 -3.47 1.96 7.91
N GLU A 59 -3.27 0.94 8.74
CA GLU A 59 -3.16 1.08 10.19
C GLU A 59 -1.98 1.98 10.58
N ASP A 60 -0.78 1.70 10.06
CA ASP A 60 0.43 2.53 10.23
C ASP A 60 0.15 4.01 9.86
N ALA A 61 -0.58 4.24 8.76
CA ALA A 61 -0.94 5.58 8.28
C ALA A 61 -2.00 6.30 9.10
N VAL A 62 -2.95 5.55 9.65
CA VAL A 62 -3.92 6.08 10.60
C VAL A 62 -3.19 6.51 11.87
N GLU A 63 -2.36 5.66 12.46
CA GLU A 63 -1.60 5.96 13.68
C GLU A 63 -0.70 7.19 13.51
N ALA A 64 0.07 7.27 12.42
CA ALA A 64 0.94 8.43 12.17
C ALA A 64 0.18 9.74 11.93
N ARG A 65 -1.05 9.68 11.38
CA ARG A 65 -1.90 10.88 11.22
C ARG A 65 -2.45 11.37 12.56
N PHE A 66 -2.65 10.47 13.53
CA PHE A 66 -3.08 10.84 14.88
C PHE A 66 -1.93 11.42 15.71
N ASP A 67 -0.70 10.90 15.54
CA ASP A 67 0.49 11.40 16.25
C ASP A 67 0.86 12.85 15.85
N ASN A 68 0.52 13.26 14.63
CA ASN A 68 0.84 14.59 14.10
C ASN A 68 -0.29 15.62 14.27
N MET A 69 -1.28 15.39 15.15
CA MET A 69 -2.20 16.45 15.57
C MET A 69 -1.54 17.26 16.70
N PRO A 70 -1.11 18.51 16.46
CA PRO A 70 -0.78 19.39 17.57
C PRO A 70 -2.06 19.67 18.36
N VAL A 71 -2.02 19.37 19.66
CA VAL A 71 -2.95 19.95 20.63
C VAL A 71 -2.69 21.45 20.77
#